data_AF-A0A7C6Q1K0-F1
#
_entry.id   AF-A0A7C6Q1K0-F1
#
_cell.length_a   1.000
_cell.length_b   1.000
_cell.length_c   1.000
_cell.angle_alpha   90.00
_cell.angle_beta   90.00
_cell.angle_gamma   90.00
#
_symmetry.space_group_name_H-M   'P 1'
#
loop_
_entity.id
_entity.type
_entity.pdbx_description
1 polymer ?
#
loop_
_entity_poly.entity_id
_entity_poly.type
_entity_poly.pdbx_seq_one_letter_code
_entity_poly.pdbx_strand_id
1 'polypeptide(L)'
;STILREAGELMTTGVMRETPLVVFLAMIIFLAALASYWGVEVIARSSEVILPVIIIFLITIWALSVPNLDLANLKPVLADGWIPVIRASLPSIVFRGELFMLIFFLPQLRDKVKANRISQWAGQIIGLLLTINVVTQIAFFGAVEVGRMVIPTMTHAESIEFFGVLERVEIILIAFWITGITMKVTIFFYVNLLLLAQLFGLKNYRSLILPTALLYFVFSVVQFENSLDLRNFIANYFFLFSLPVEFLIPLMLLIIALIRKKEENSIEKETG
;
A
#
# COMPACT_ATOMS: atom_id res chain seq x y z
N SER A 1 8.25 6.63 -6.61
CA SER A 1 9.00 7.62 -5.79
C SER A 1 8.21 8.05 -4.55
N THR A 2 6.93 8.43 -4.64
CA THR A 2 6.13 8.91 -3.49
C THR A 2 6.13 7.92 -2.32
N ILE A 3 5.80 6.64 -2.56
CA ILE A 3 5.79 5.59 -1.52
C ILE A 3 7.19 5.40 -0.89
N LEU A 4 8.24 5.51 -1.71
CA LEU A 4 9.63 5.44 -1.23
C LEU A 4 9.95 6.62 -0.32
N ARG A 5 9.53 7.84 -0.68
CA ARG A 5 9.69 9.05 0.15
C ARG A 5 8.91 8.92 1.46
N GLU A 6 7.66 8.47 1.40
CA GLU A 6 6.83 8.18 2.57
C GLU A 6 7.50 7.19 3.53
N ALA A 7 8.04 6.09 3.00
CA ALA A 7 8.77 5.11 3.80
C ALA A 7 9.99 5.72 4.52
N GLY A 8 10.75 6.55 3.81
CA GLY A 8 11.89 7.25 4.40
C GLY A 8 11.48 8.23 5.50
N GLU A 9 10.43 9.03 5.28
CA GLU A 9 9.91 9.98 6.27
C GLU A 9 9.36 9.28 7.53
N LEU A 10 8.72 8.13 7.37
CA LEU A 10 8.28 7.32 8.53
C LEU A 10 9.47 6.87 9.38
N MET A 11 10.58 6.50 8.76
CA MET A 11 11.80 6.09 9.47
C MET A 11 12.47 7.23 10.21
N THR A 12 12.61 8.38 9.55
CA THR A 12 13.25 9.54 10.15
C THR A 12 12.37 10.18 11.22
N THR A 13 11.04 10.11 11.12
CA THR A 13 10.15 10.69 12.13
C THR A 13 9.87 9.76 13.32
N GLY A 14 9.66 8.47 13.04
CA GLY A 14 9.20 7.49 14.02
C GLY A 14 10.30 6.67 14.71
N VAL A 15 11.49 6.52 14.10
CA VAL A 15 12.46 5.51 14.54
C VAL A 15 13.87 6.06 14.74
N MET A 16 14.45 6.63 13.68
CA MET A 16 15.86 7.02 13.63
C MET A 16 16.00 8.45 13.10
N ARG A 17 15.69 9.42 13.97
CA ARG A 17 15.70 10.86 13.66
C ARG A 17 17.05 11.39 13.23
N GLU A 18 18.13 10.82 13.76
CA GLU A 18 19.51 11.22 13.45
C GLU A 18 20.02 10.65 12.12
N THR A 19 19.34 9.65 11.54
CA THR A 19 19.77 9.04 10.28
C THR A 19 19.22 9.86 9.11
N PRO A 20 20.06 10.30 8.15
CA PRO A 20 19.59 11.06 7.01
C PRO A 20 18.58 10.27 6.17
N LEU A 21 17.51 10.93 5.73
CA LEU A 21 16.46 10.38 4.87
C LEU A 21 17.03 9.57 3.69
N VAL A 22 18.06 10.13 3.05
CA VAL A 22 18.70 9.57 1.85
C VAL A 22 19.23 8.14 2.08
N VAL A 23 19.67 7.81 3.30
CA VAL A 23 20.15 6.47 3.65
C VAL A 23 19.01 5.46 3.57
N PHE A 24 17.83 5.79 4.13
CA PHE A 24 16.65 4.92 4.03
C PHE A 24 16.16 4.77 2.59
N LEU A 25 16.12 5.86 1.83
CA LEU A 25 15.71 5.82 0.43
C LEU A 25 16.63 4.89 -0.39
N ALA A 26 17.95 5.00 -0.18
CA ALA A 26 18.94 4.17 -0.86
C ALA A 26 18.83 2.68 -0.48
N MET A 27 18.65 2.37 0.81
CA MET A 27 18.50 0.99 1.27
C MET A 27 17.23 0.33 0.72
N ILE A 28 16.09 1.01 0.81
CA ILE A 28 14.80 0.46 0.35
C ILE A 28 14.82 0.24 -1.17
N ILE A 29 15.32 1.21 -1.95
CA ILE A 29 15.38 1.05 -3.42
C ILE A 29 16.42 0.00 -3.83
N PHE A 30 17.52 -0.15 -3.10
CA PHE A 30 18.50 -1.20 -3.33
C PHE A 30 17.88 -2.59 -3.13
N LEU A 31 17.15 -2.79 -2.03
CA LEU A 31 16.43 -4.05 -1.77
C LEU A 31 15.37 -4.33 -2.84
N ALA A 32 14.61 -3.30 -3.24
CA ALA A 32 13.64 -3.43 -4.32
C ALA A 32 14.28 -3.80 -5.67
N ALA A 33 15.44 -3.21 -5.99
CA ALA A 33 16.20 -3.52 -7.19
C ALA A 33 16.75 -4.96 -7.15
N LEU A 34 17.28 -5.41 -6.01
CA LEU A 34 17.80 -6.76 -5.83
C LEU A 34 16.69 -7.82 -5.94
N ALA A 35 15.58 -7.63 -5.25
CA ALA A 35 14.43 -8.53 -5.33
C ALA A 35 13.87 -8.60 -6.76
N SER A 36 13.79 -7.45 -7.45
CA SER A 36 13.36 -7.39 -8.85
C SER A 36 14.34 -8.04 -9.82
N TYR A 37 15.64 -8.03 -9.53
CA TYR A 37 16.65 -8.72 -10.32
C TYR A 37 16.45 -10.25 -10.32
N TRP A 38 16.15 -10.81 -9.14
CA TRP A 38 15.81 -12.23 -8.98
C TRP A 38 14.40 -12.58 -9.44
N GLY A 39 13.53 -11.57 -9.62
CA GLY A 39 12.25 -11.69 -10.31
C GLY A 39 11.07 -12.02 -9.40
N VAL A 40 9.92 -12.28 -10.04
CA VAL A 40 8.62 -12.38 -9.36
C VAL A 40 8.54 -13.50 -8.32
N GLU A 41 9.28 -14.59 -8.47
CA GLU A 41 9.23 -15.71 -7.52
C GLU A 41 9.79 -15.33 -6.16
N VAL A 42 10.90 -14.58 -6.12
CA VAL A 42 11.47 -14.07 -4.87
C VAL A 42 10.50 -13.08 -4.23
N ILE A 43 9.90 -12.19 -5.02
CA ILE A 43 8.90 -11.25 -4.54
C ILE A 43 7.73 -12.03 -3.92
N ALA A 44 7.15 -13.00 -4.63
CA ALA A 44 6.03 -13.80 -4.14
C ALA A 44 6.35 -14.56 -2.85
N ARG A 45 7.48 -15.27 -2.79
CA ARG A 45 7.91 -16.02 -1.58
C ARG A 45 8.19 -15.10 -0.40
N SER A 46 8.76 -13.93 -0.64
CA SER A 46 8.99 -12.95 0.42
C SER A 46 7.66 -12.45 0.98
N SER A 47 6.69 -12.11 0.13
CA SER A 47 5.33 -11.72 0.55
C SER A 47 4.64 -12.82 1.36
N GLU A 48 4.81 -14.09 0.97
CA GLU A 48 4.20 -15.25 1.65
C GLU A 48 4.71 -15.40 3.09
N VAL A 49 5.98 -15.07 3.35
CA VAL A 49 6.56 -15.10 4.70
C VAL A 49 6.17 -13.84 5.50
N ILE A 50 6.18 -12.67 4.87
CA ILE A 50 5.95 -11.38 5.54
C ILE A 50 4.48 -11.24 5.99
N LEU A 51 3.53 -11.63 5.14
CA LEU A 51 2.11 -11.36 5.35
C LEU A 51 1.54 -12.03 6.63
N PRO A 52 1.75 -13.34 6.90
CA PRO A 52 1.22 -13.96 8.11
C PRO A 52 1.77 -13.31 9.38
N VAL A 53 3.03 -12.90 9.35
CA VAL A 53 3.68 -12.28 10.49
C VAL A 53 3.06 -10.92 10.80
N ILE A 54 2.79 -10.08 9.79
CA ILE A 54 2.06 -8.81 9.95
C ILE A 54 0.66 -9.06 10.53
N ILE A 55 -0.08 -10.04 10.01
CA ILE A 55 -1.45 -10.34 10.45
C ILE A 55 -1.46 -10.82 11.91
N ILE A 56 -0.60 -11.77 12.27
CA ILE A 56 -0.47 -12.27 13.64
C ILE A 56 -0.19 -11.11 14.59
N PHE A 57 0.75 -10.25 14.21
CA PHE A 57 1.12 -9.11 15.03
C PHE A 57 -0.03 -8.11 15.23
N LEU A 58 -0.78 -7.78 14.17
CA LEU A 58 -1.97 -6.92 14.29
C LEU A 58 -3.03 -7.53 15.21
N ILE A 59 -3.28 -8.84 15.07
CA ILE A 59 -4.21 -9.56 15.94
C ILE A 59 -3.74 -9.53 17.40
N THR A 60 -2.43 -9.72 17.65
CA THR A 60 -1.86 -9.62 18.99
C THR A 60 -2.08 -8.24 19.60
N ILE A 61 -1.81 -7.17 18.85
CA ILE A 61 -2.09 -5.79 19.31
C ILE A 61 -3.56 -5.66 19.70
N TRP A 62 -4.49 -6.03 18.82
CA TRP A 62 -5.91 -5.88 19.13
C TRP A 62 -6.37 -6.71 20.32
N ALA A 63 -5.86 -7.94 20.45
CA ALA A 63 -6.17 -8.80 21.58
C ALA A 63 -5.67 -8.20 22.90
N LEU A 64 -4.47 -7.63 22.91
CA LEU A 64 -3.90 -6.98 24.09
C LEU A 64 -4.59 -5.65 24.42
N SER A 65 -5.16 -4.96 23.43
CA SER A 65 -5.91 -3.72 23.67
C SER A 65 -7.26 -3.95 24.36
N VAL A 66 -7.87 -5.14 24.24
CA VAL A 66 -9.24 -5.44 24.72
C VAL A 66 -9.54 -4.93 26.14
N PRO A 67 -8.68 -5.13 27.16
CA PRO A 67 -8.97 -4.70 28.52
C PRO A 67 -9.11 -3.18 28.69
N ASN A 68 -8.54 -2.40 27.79
CA ASN A 68 -8.46 -0.94 27.86
C ASN A 68 -9.43 -0.23 26.91
N LEU A 69 -10.28 -0.98 26.19
CA LEU A 69 -11.23 -0.39 25.24
C LEU A 69 -12.45 0.17 25.97
N ASP A 70 -12.76 1.44 25.70
CA ASP A 70 -14.04 2.04 26.08
C ASP A 70 -14.92 2.22 24.85
N LEU A 71 -15.98 1.41 24.75
CA LEU A 71 -16.93 1.47 23.63
C LEU A 71 -17.77 2.76 23.64
N ALA A 72 -17.80 3.51 24.74
CA ALA A 72 -18.44 4.82 24.77
C ALA A 72 -17.73 5.81 23.83
N ASN A 73 -16.42 5.65 23.62
CA ASN A 73 -15.62 6.47 22.71
C ASN A 73 -16.01 6.34 21.23
N LEU A 74 -16.77 5.29 20.87
CA LEU A 74 -17.31 5.13 19.51
C LEU A 74 -18.54 6.01 19.26
N LYS A 75 -19.10 6.62 20.31
CA LYS A 75 -20.27 7.48 20.23
C LYS A 75 -19.88 8.96 20.28
N PRO A 76 -20.66 9.85 19.65
CA PRO A 76 -21.78 9.56 18.74
C PRO A 76 -21.32 9.06 17.36
N VAL A 77 -22.01 8.03 16.83
CA VAL A 77 -21.81 7.57 15.44
C VAL A 77 -22.61 8.48 14.51
N LEU A 78 -22.00 8.94 13.41
CA LEU A 78 -22.63 9.80 12.40
C LEU A 78 -23.21 11.12 12.95
N ALA A 79 -22.52 11.74 13.93
CA ALA A 79 -22.96 13.01 14.53
C ALA A 79 -23.22 14.12 13.50
N ASP A 80 -22.34 14.22 12.49
CA ASP A 80 -22.42 15.21 11.41
C ASP A 80 -23.08 14.64 10.12
N GLY A 81 -23.75 13.49 10.23
CA GLY A 81 -24.41 12.81 9.12
C GLY A 81 -23.46 12.08 8.17
N TRP A 82 -23.97 11.73 6.98
CA TRP A 82 -23.26 10.87 6.01
C TRP A 82 -22.25 11.62 5.13
N ILE A 83 -22.45 12.92 4.92
CA ILE A 83 -21.63 13.71 3.98
C ILE A 83 -20.15 13.70 4.39
N PRO A 84 -19.79 13.95 5.68
CA PRO A 84 -18.39 13.90 6.10
C PRO A 84 -17.78 12.50 5.97
N VAL A 85 -18.56 11.43 6.21
CA VAL A 85 -18.10 10.05 6.07
C VAL A 85 -17.77 9.72 4.61
N ILE A 86 -18.65 10.08 3.68
CA ILE A 86 -18.40 9.86 2.25
C ILE A 86 -17.17 10.65 1.81
N ARG A 87 -17.07 11.93 2.21
CA ARG A 87 -15.92 12.77 1.87
C ARG A 87 -14.60 12.22 2.42
N ALA A 88 -14.59 11.76 3.67
CA ALA A 88 -13.41 11.14 4.29
C ALA A 88 -13.07 9.77 3.68
N SER A 89 -14.04 9.09 3.06
CA SER A 89 -13.80 7.81 2.39
C SER A 89 -13.11 7.94 1.03
N LEU A 90 -13.20 9.10 0.36
CA LEU A 90 -12.66 9.29 -1.00
C LEU A 90 -11.15 9.05 -1.09
N PRO A 91 -10.28 9.64 -0.24
CA PRO A 91 -8.85 9.34 -0.28
C PRO A 91 -8.55 7.85 -0.05
N SER A 92 -9.35 7.18 0.78
CA SER A 92 -9.19 5.75 1.08
C SER A 92 -9.56 4.82 -0.10
N ILE A 93 -10.33 5.29 -1.08
CA ILE A 93 -10.65 4.51 -2.28
C ILE A 93 -9.39 4.29 -3.13
N VAL A 94 -8.47 5.24 -3.16
CA VAL A 94 -7.21 5.17 -3.93
C VAL A 94 -6.33 4.04 -3.42
N PHE A 95 -6.30 3.83 -2.11
CA PHE A 95 -5.59 2.69 -1.53
C PHE A 95 -6.17 1.33 -1.98
N ARG A 96 -7.44 1.27 -2.41
CA ARG A 96 -7.98 0.08 -3.09
C ARG A 96 -7.57 0.02 -4.57
N GLY A 97 -7.33 1.16 -5.20
CA GLY A 97 -6.78 1.26 -6.55
C GLY A 97 -5.41 0.57 -6.66
N GLU A 98 -4.67 0.42 -5.57
CA GLU A 98 -3.44 -0.38 -5.55
C GLU A 98 -3.66 -1.86 -5.90
N LEU A 99 -4.87 -2.40 -5.68
CA LEU A 99 -5.22 -3.76 -6.12
C LEU A 99 -5.19 -3.90 -7.65
N PHE A 100 -5.29 -2.79 -8.40
CA PHE A 100 -5.09 -2.78 -9.85
C PHE A 100 -3.73 -3.37 -10.25
N MET A 101 -2.69 -3.20 -9.43
CA MET A 101 -1.37 -3.76 -9.73
C MET A 101 -1.36 -5.28 -9.86
N LEU A 102 -2.31 -5.98 -9.24
CA LEU A 102 -2.43 -7.43 -9.37
C LEU A 102 -2.65 -7.87 -10.82
N ILE A 103 -3.19 -7.00 -11.68
CA ILE A 103 -3.39 -7.29 -13.11
C ILE A 103 -2.06 -7.58 -13.82
N PHE A 104 -0.97 -6.92 -13.42
CA PHE A 104 0.35 -7.15 -14.03
C PHE A 104 0.96 -8.51 -13.63
N PHE A 105 0.46 -9.12 -12.56
CA PHE A 105 0.84 -10.47 -12.14
C PHE A 105 -0.05 -11.55 -12.78
N LEU A 106 -1.28 -11.23 -13.21
CA LEU A 106 -2.21 -12.21 -13.81
C LEU A 106 -1.62 -13.03 -14.98
N PRO A 107 -0.83 -12.47 -15.92
CA PRO A 107 -0.23 -13.25 -17.00
C PRO A 107 0.76 -14.32 -16.50
N GLN A 108 1.32 -14.12 -15.31
CA GLN A 108 2.34 -14.98 -14.71
C GLN A 108 1.71 -16.08 -13.83
N LEU A 109 0.38 -16.07 -13.65
CA LEU A 109 -0.34 -17.03 -12.81
C LEU A 109 -0.92 -18.19 -13.63
N ARG A 110 -0.84 -19.39 -13.06
CA ARG A 110 -1.32 -20.64 -13.67
C ARG A 110 -2.85 -20.68 -13.83
N ASP A 111 -3.59 -20.15 -12.85
CA ASP A 111 -5.06 -20.12 -12.84
C ASP A 111 -5.57 -18.69 -12.62
N LYS A 112 -5.94 -18.04 -13.72
CA LYS A 112 -6.37 -16.64 -13.75
C LYS A 112 -7.74 -16.41 -13.10
N VAL A 113 -8.63 -17.39 -13.19
CA VAL A 113 -10.00 -17.30 -12.62
C VAL A 113 -9.93 -17.39 -11.12
N LYS A 114 -9.18 -18.38 -10.61
CA LYS A 114 -8.92 -18.52 -9.18
C LYS A 114 -8.17 -17.30 -8.63
N ALA A 115 -7.17 -16.79 -9.37
CA ALA A 115 -6.44 -15.58 -8.98
C ALA A 115 -7.38 -14.38 -8.79
N ASN A 116 -8.26 -14.10 -9.76
CA ASN A 116 -9.21 -12.99 -9.65
C ASN A 116 -10.14 -13.12 -8.43
N ARG A 117 -10.66 -14.33 -8.18
CA ARG A 117 -11.50 -14.61 -7.01
C ARG A 117 -10.73 -14.38 -5.70
N ILE A 118 -9.49 -14.88 -5.61
CA ILE A 118 -8.65 -14.69 -4.42
C ILE A 118 -8.36 -13.21 -4.19
N SER A 119 -8.03 -12.45 -5.24
CA SER A 119 -7.76 -11.02 -5.13
C SER A 119 -8.95 -10.24 -4.57
N GLN A 120 -10.18 -10.58 -4.97
CA GLN A 120 -11.38 -9.96 -4.43
C GLN A 120 -11.58 -10.26 -2.94
N TRP A 121 -11.42 -11.52 -2.53
CA TRP A 121 -11.48 -11.90 -1.11
C TRP A 121 -10.38 -11.23 -0.28
N ALA A 122 -9.15 -11.18 -0.80
CA ALA A 122 -8.04 -10.50 -0.15
C ALA A 122 -8.35 -9.02 0.09
N GLY A 123 -8.91 -8.33 -0.91
CA GLY A 123 -9.31 -6.93 -0.78
C GLY A 123 -10.37 -6.71 0.32
N GLN A 124 -11.36 -7.59 0.42
CA GLN A 124 -12.37 -7.51 1.48
C GLN A 124 -11.78 -7.78 2.88
N ILE A 125 -10.93 -8.79 3.00
CA ILE A 125 -10.26 -9.12 4.27
C ILE A 125 -9.38 -7.96 4.74
N ILE A 126 -8.58 -7.37 3.84
CA ILE A 126 -7.74 -6.21 4.18
C ILE A 126 -8.61 -5.03 4.62
N GLY A 127 -9.71 -4.75 3.92
CA GLY A 127 -10.65 -3.68 4.31
C GLY A 127 -11.25 -3.90 5.70
N LEU A 128 -11.60 -5.14 6.04
CA LEU A 128 -12.08 -5.51 7.36
C LEU A 128 -10.99 -5.32 8.44
N LEU A 129 -9.77 -5.81 8.19
CA LEU A 129 -8.64 -5.66 9.11
C LEU A 129 -8.31 -4.19 9.39
N LEU A 130 -8.30 -3.34 8.37
CA LEU A 130 -8.08 -1.90 8.53
C LEU A 130 -9.23 -1.23 9.29
N THR A 131 -10.47 -1.67 9.07
CA THR A 131 -11.64 -1.16 9.81
C THR A 131 -11.53 -1.52 11.30
N ILE A 132 -11.19 -2.78 11.61
CA ILE A 132 -10.94 -3.21 12.99
C ILE A 132 -9.83 -2.36 13.61
N ASN A 133 -8.73 -2.13 12.88
CA ASN A 133 -7.62 -1.32 13.35
C ASN A 133 -8.06 0.08 13.83
N VAL A 134 -8.81 0.79 12.99
CA VAL A 134 -9.28 2.16 13.29
C VAL A 134 -10.32 2.14 14.40
N VAL A 135 -11.25 1.18 14.40
CA VAL A 135 -12.29 1.06 15.45
C VAL A 135 -11.64 0.82 16.82
N THR A 136 -10.65 -0.07 16.91
CA THR A 136 -9.93 -0.32 18.16
C THR A 136 -9.20 0.92 18.64
N GLN A 137 -8.57 1.68 17.74
CA GLN A 137 -7.91 2.95 18.11
C GLN A 137 -8.90 3.99 18.63
N ILE A 138 -10.06 4.14 17.97
CA ILE A 138 -11.10 5.08 18.44
C ILE A 138 -11.66 4.63 19.79
N ALA A 139 -11.91 3.33 19.98
CA ALA A 139 -12.37 2.82 21.27
C ALA A 139 -11.33 3.02 22.39
N PHE A 140 -10.04 2.95 22.07
CA PHE A 140 -8.95 3.14 23.03
C PHE A 140 -8.73 4.62 23.39
N PHE A 141 -8.59 5.51 22.39
CA PHE A 141 -8.19 6.91 22.61
C PHE A 141 -9.31 7.95 22.47
N GLY A 142 -10.42 7.58 21.82
CA GLY A 142 -11.43 8.54 21.37
C GLY A 142 -11.15 9.13 19.99
N ALA A 143 -12.22 9.45 19.25
CA ALA A 143 -12.14 9.90 17.86
C ALA A 143 -11.35 11.21 17.68
N VAL A 144 -11.47 12.13 18.64
CA VAL A 144 -10.78 13.44 18.59
C VAL A 144 -9.27 13.26 18.70
N GLU A 145 -8.80 12.43 19.62
CA GLU A 145 -7.36 12.21 19.82
C GLU A 145 -6.76 11.41 18.68
N VAL A 146 -7.43 10.36 18.19
CA VAL A 146 -7.00 9.64 16.99
C VAL A 146 -6.85 10.57 15.80
N GLY A 147 -7.76 11.53 15.61
CA GLY A 147 -7.70 12.52 14.53
C GLY A 147 -6.55 13.52 14.64
N ARG A 148 -5.92 13.65 15.82
CA ARG A 148 -4.76 14.54 16.06
C ARG A 148 -3.43 13.79 15.97
N MET A 149 -3.44 12.47 16.09
CA MET A 149 -2.24 11.66 16.04
C MET A 149 -1.65 11.62 14.63
N VAL A 150 -0.33 11.67 14.58
CA VAL A 150 0.45 11.64 13.33
C VAL A 150 0.50 10.22 12.75
N ILE A 151 0.71 9.22 13.61
CA ILE A 151 0.69 7.79 13.24
C ILE A 151 -0.09 7.04 14.33
N PRO A 152 -1.44 7.04 14.28
CA PRO A 152 -2.28 6.47 15.34
C PRO A 152 -1.95 5.01 15.65
N THR A 153 -1.67 4.20 14.62
CA THR A 153 -1.32 2.79 14.79
C THR A 153 -0.03 2.58 15.57
N MET A 154 0.94 3.49 15.43
CA MET A 154 2.21 3.40 16.16
C MET A 154 2.01 3.83 17.62
N THR A 155 1.33 4.96 17.85
CA THR A 155 0.96 5.41 19.21
C THR A 155 0.12 4.37 19.94
N HIS A 156 -0.75 3.65 19.23
CA HIS A 156 -1.53 2.56 19.79
C HIS A 156 -0.65 1.40 20.25
N ALA A 157 0.34 1.00 19.45
CA ALA A 157 1.27 -0.06 19.84
C ALA A 157 2.18 0.34 21.00
N GLU A 158 2.63 1.61 21.04
CA GLU A 158 3.41 2.18 22.16
C GLU A 158 2.61 2.22 23.47
N SER A 159 1.28 2.31 23.40
CA SER A 159 0.40 2.37 24.58
C SER A 159 0.07 1.00 25.17
N ILE A 160 0.49 -0.10 24.52
CA ILE A 160 0.26 -1.46 25.01
C ILE A 160 1.43 -1.87 25.90
N GLU A 161 1.22 -1.83 27.20
CA GLU A 161 2.15 -2.39 28.18
C GLU A 161 1.86 -3.88 28.40
N PHE A 162 2.84 -4.74 28.11
CA PHE A 162 2.72 -6.18 28.33
C PHE A 162 3.33 -6.57 29.68
N PHE A 163 2.48 -6.72 30.70
CA PHE A 163 2.80 -7.30 32.02
C PHE A 163 4.11 -6.79 32.67
N GLY A 164 4.57 -5.57 32.35
CA GLY A 164 5.84 -5.02 32.83
C GLY A 164 7.13 -5.69 32.30
N VAL A 165 7.07 -6.50 31.24
CA VAL A 165 8.25 -7.23 30.69
C VAL A 165 8.53 -6.90 29.22
N LEU A 166 7.51 -6.62 28.42
CA LEU A 166 7.64 -6.21 27.02
C LEU A 166 7.18 -4.75 26.89
N GLU A 167 8.10 -3.84 27.20
CA GLU A 167 7.88 -2.38 27.14
C GLU A 167 8.10 -1.79 25.73
N ARG A 168 8.60 -2.58 24.77
CA ARG A 168 8.99 -2.10 23.43
C ARG A 168 8.35 -2.88 22.26
N VAL A 169 7.04 -3.13 22.34
CA VAL A 169 6.29 -3.84 21.29
C VAL A 169 6.26 -3.03 19.98
N GLU A 170 6.40 -1.71 20.06
CA GLU A 170 6.47 -0.79 18.91
C GLU A 170 7.66 -1.08 17.99
N ILE A 171 8.80 -1.56 18.51
CA ILE A 171 9.97 -1.88 17.67
C ILE A 171 9.64 -3.00 16.68
N ILE A 172 8.86 -3.98 17.12
CA ILE A 172 8.43 -5.10 16.29
C ILE A 172 7.44 -4.59 15.21
N LEU A 173 6.52 -3.69 15.58
CA LEU A 173 5.61 -3.05 14.62
C LEU A 173 6.40 -2.32 13.53
N ILE A 174 7.36 -1.50 13.93
CA ILE A 174 8.21 -0.72 13.03
C ILE A 174 8.94 -1.64 12.05
N ALA A 175 9.57 -2.71 12.54
CA ALA A 175 10.27 -3.67 11.69
C ALA A 175 9.36 -4.28 10.62
N PHE A 176 8.14 -4.67 10.99
CA PHE A 176 7.17 -5.23 10.06
C PHE A 176 6.59 -4.19 9.10
N TRP A 177 6.39 -2.96 9.57
CA TRP A 177 5.92 -1.87 8.72
C TRP A 177 6.95 -1.52 7.64
N ILE A 178 8.23 -1.39 8.02
CA ILE A 178 9.35 -1.18 7.08
C ILE A 178 9.41 -2.30 6.06
N THR A 179 9.27 -3.54 6.53
CA THR A 179 9.30 -4.71 5.67
C THR A 179 8.12 -4.67 4.68
N GLY A 180 6.91 -4.38 5.15
CA GLY A 180 5.72 -4.23 4.31
C GLY A 180 5.82 -3.11 3.29
N ILE A 181 6.31 -1.92 3.69
CA ILE A 181 6.46 -0.79 2.77
C ILE A 181 7.60 -1.01 1.77
N THR A 182 8.69 -1.65 2.18
CA THR A 182 9.77 -2.07 1.27
C THR A 182 9.24 -3.07 0.25
N MET A 183 8.39 -3.99 0.68
CA MET A 183 7.75 -4.94 -0.21
C MET A 183 6.80 -4.26 -1.19
N LYS A 184 6.03 -3.27 -0.71
CA LYS A 184 5.19 -2.42 -1.55
C LYS A 184 6.01 -1.66 -2.59
N VAL A 185 7.09 -0.99 -2.19
CA VAL A 185 8.01 -0.31 -3.13
C VAL A 185 8.54 -1.31 -4.17
N THR A 186 8.91 -2.52 -3.75
CA THR A 186 9.40 -3.60 -4.63
C THR A 186 8.36 -4.00 -5.68
N ILE A 187 7.10 -4.21 -5.28
CA ILE A 187 6.02 -4.58 -6.20
C ILE A 187 5.80 -3.48 -7.25
N PHE A 188 5.70 -2.23 -6.83
CA PHE A 188 5.50 -1.09 -7.74
C PHE A 188 6.70 -0.89 -8.66
N PHE A 189 7.91 -1.05 -8.13
CA PHE A 189 9.15 -0.95 -8.90
C PHE A 189 9.23 -2.06 -9.97
N TYR A 190 8.92 -3.31 -9.60
CA TYR A 190 8.88 -4.44 -10.52
C TYR A 190 7.85 -4.24 -11.64
N VAL A 191 6.63 -3.81 -11.30
CA VAL A 191 5.58 -3.52 -12.30
C VAL A 191 6.04 -2.41 -13.25
N ASN A 192 6.69 -1.36 -12.75
CA ASN A 192 7.19 -0.28 -13.60
C ASN A 192 8.29 -0.77 -14.55
N LEU A 193 9.18 -1.66 -14.11
CA LEU A 193 10.17 -2.29 -14.99
C LEU A 193 9.52 -3.08 -16.13
N LEU A 194 8.45 -3.84 -15.85
CA LEU A 194 7.70 -4.55 -16.88
C LEU A 194 7.04 -3.59 -17.87
N LEU A 195 6.41 -2.53 -17.37
CA LEU A 195 5.79 -1.49 -18.20
C LEU A 195 6.80 -0.80 -19.10
N LEU A 196 7.94 -0.37 -18.57
CA LEU A 196 9.01 0.26 -19.34
C LEU A 196 9.60 -0.69 -20.38
N ALA A 197 9.82 -1.96 -20.02
CA ALA A 197 10.29 -2.95 -20.97
C ALA A 197 9.31 -3.14 -22.13
N GLN A 198 7.99 -3.16 -21.85
CA GLN A 198 6.96 -3.24 -22.88
C GLN A 198 6.92 -1.98 -23.75
N LEU A 199 7.01 -0.78 -23.15
CA LEU A 199 7.02 0.49 -23.86
C LEU A 199 8.21 0.64 -24.81
N PHE A 200 9.39 0.18 -24.39
CA PHE A 200 10.61 0.25 -25.21
C PHE A 200 10.83 -1.00 -26.08
N GLY A 201 9.90 -1.97 -26.08
CA GLY A 201 10.04 -3.20 -26.86
C GLY A 201 11.21 -4.09 -26.45
N LEU A 202 11.65 -4.00 -25.19
CA LEU A 202 12.77 -4.76 -24.66
C LEU A 202 12.36 -6.19 -24.33
N LYS A 203 13.16 -7.17 -24.77
CA LYS A 203 12.96 -8.59 -24.42
C LYS A 203 13.18 -8.89 -22.94
N ASN A 204 13.94 -8.05 -22.23
CA ASN A 204 14.29 -8.24 -20.83
C ASN A 204 14.30 -6.90 -20.10
N TYR A 205 13.61 -6.84 -18.96
CA TYR A 205 13.53 -5.64 -18.12
C TYR A 205 14.79 -5.41 -17.27
N ARG A 206 15.67 -6.40 -17.11
CA ARG A 206 16.81 -6.33 -16.18
C ARG A 206 17.79 -5.19 -16.49
N SER A 207 17.94 -4.81 -17.75
CA SER A 207 18.76 -3.64 -18.13
C SER A 207 18.19 -2.32 -17.62
N LEU A 208 16.88 -2.26 -17.32
CA LEU A 208 16.20 -1.07 -16.81
C LEU A 208 16.28 -0.94 -15.29
N ILE A 209 16.75 -1.97 -14.56
CA ILE A 209 16.76 -1.97 -13.08
C ILE A 209 17.56 -0.77 -12.56
N LEU A 210 18.81 -0.62 -12.99
CA LEU A 210 19.67 0.45 -12.48
C LEU A 210 19.16 1.85 -12.87
N PRO A 211 18.82 2.14 -14.15
CA PRO A 211 18.25 3.44 -14.52
C PRO A 211 16.97 3.77 -13.74
N THR A 212 16.06 2.81 -13.60
CA THR A 212 14.78 3.03 -12.90
C THR A 212 15.00 3.22 -11.40
N ALA A 213 15.93 2.49 -10.79
CA ALA A 213 16.26 2.64 -9.37
C ALA A 213 16.82 4.04 -9.08
N LEU A 214 17.71 4.53 -9.93
CA LEU A 214 18.24 5.90 -9.84
C LEU A 214 17.14 6.94 -9.98
N LEU A 215 16.22 6.78 -10.94
CA LEU A 215 15.07 7.68 -11.08
C LEU A 215 14.18 7.66 -9.85
N TYR A 216 13.88 6.48 -9.28
CA TYR A 216 13.07 6.37 -8.07
C TYR A 216 13.69 7.11 -6.90
N PHE A 217 15.01 6.97 -6.74
CA PHE A 217 15.79 7.63 -5.70
C PHE A 217 15.85 9.15 -5.89
N VAL A 218 16.19 9.63 -7.09
CA VAL A 218 16.25 11.06 -7.37
C VAL A 218 14.88 11.70 -7.15
N PHE A 219 13.82 11.12 -7.73
CA PHE A 219 12.47 11.65 -7.55
C PHE A 219 12.01 11.58 -6.10
N SER A 220 12.34 10.55 -5.32
CA SER A 220 11.95 10.52 -3.90
C SER A 220 12.64 11.62 -3.08
N VAL A 221 13.85 12.04 -3.46
CA VAL A 221 14.55 13.15 -2.80
C VAL A 221 13.98 14.50 -3.21
N VAL A 222 13.74 14.74 -4.50
CA VAL A 222 13.41 16.09 -5.02
C VAL A 222 11.92 16.42 -5.08
N GLN A 223 11.02 15.42 -5.02
CA GLN A 223 9.59 15.62 -5.21
C GLN A 223 8.92 16.45 -4.10
N PHE A 224 9.47 16.41 -2.88
CA PHE A 224 8.94 17.12 -1.72
C PHE A 224 10.08 17.74 -0.92
N GLU A 225 9.93 19.01 -0.54
CA GLU A 225 10.94 19.71 0.26
C GLU A 225 10.97 19.17 1.69
N ASN A 226 9.79 18.89 2.26
CA ASN A 226 9.64 18.43 3.63
C ASN A 226 8.46 17.44 3.77
N SER A 227 8.33 16.86 4.97
CA SER A 227 7.29 15.90 5.31
C SER A 227 5.87 16.49 5.33
N LEU A 228 5.73 17.81 5.53
CA LEU A 228 4.44 18.50 5.52
C LEU A 228 3.89 18.61 4.09
N ASP A 229 4.75 18.90 3.12
CA ASP A 229 4.37 18.92 1.70
C ASP A 229 3.93 17.54 1.21
N LEU A 230 4.65 16.49 1.60
CA LEU A 230 4.26 15.11 1.33
C LEU A 230 2.85 14.81 1.89
N ARG A 231 2.59 15.18 3.14
CA ARG A 231 1.29 14.95 3.79
C ARG A 231 0.17 15.72 3.11
N ASN A 232 0.42 16.98 2.78
CA ASN A 232 -0.54 17.82 2.05
C ASN A 232 -0.85 17.21 0.68
N PHE A 233 0.17 16.73 -0.03
CA PHE A 233 0.01 16.00 -1.29
C PHE A 233 -0.87 14.76 -1.12
N ILE A 234 -0.55 13.88 -0.16
CA ILE A 234 -1.33 12.66 0.10
C ILE A 234 -2.78 12.98 0.46
N ALA A 235 -3.01 13.96 1.33
CA ALA A 235 -4.35 14.28 1.83
C ALA A 235 -5.25 14.95 0.78
N ASN A 236 -4.69 15.85 -0.05
CA ASN A 236 -5.50 16.75 -0.89
C ASN A 236 -5.38 16.47 -2.39
N TYR A 237 -4.25 15.92 -2.85
CA TYR A 237 -3.94 15.86 -4.29
C TYR A 237 -3.76 14.44 -4.81
N PHE A 238 -3.27 13.51 -3.99
CA PHE A 238 -2.92 12.16 -4.43
C PHE A 238 -4.09 11.44 -5.08
N PHE A 239 -5.30 11.60 -4.54
CA PHE A 239 -6.53 11.09 -5.15
C PHE A 239 -6.74 11.55 -6.60
N LEU A 240 -6.57 12.84 -6.87
CA LEU A 240 -6.76 13.39 -8.21
C LEU A 240 -5.66 12.91 -9.18
N PHE A 241 -4.43 12.75 -8.68
CA PHE A 241 -3.29 12.26 -9.47
C PHE A 241 -3.36 10.75 -9.77
N SER A 242 -3.93 9.94 -8.88
CA SER A 242 -4.00 8.50 -9.05
C SER A 242 -5.18 8.05 -9.93
N LEU A 243 -6.29 8.81 -9.94
CA LEU A 243 -7.51 8.51 -10.69
C LEU A 243 -7.28 8.13 -12.17
N PRO A 244 -6.45 8.87 -12.96
CA PRO A 244 -6.21 8.50 -14.34
C PRO A 244 -5.55 7.11 -14.48
N VAL A 245 -4.62 6.78 -13.59
CA VAL A 245 -3.87 5.51 -13.67
C VAL A 245 -4.72 4.34 -13.19
N GLU A 246 -5.47 4.54 -12.10
CA GLU A 246 -6.26 3.48 -11.46
C GLU A 246 -7.62 3.25 -12.10
N PHE A 247 -8.21 4.28 -12.71
CA PHE A 247 -9.57 4.20 -13.25
C PHE A 247 -9.66 4.51 -14.74
N LEU A 248 -9.03 5.59 -15.22
CA LEU A 248 -9.16 5.99 -16.62
C LEU A 248 -8.46 5.01 -17.57
N ILE A 249 -7.19 4.65 -17.31
CA ILE A 249 -6.44 3.71 -18.14
C ILE A 249 -7.14 2.34 -18.22
N PRO A 250 -7.56 1.71 -17.11
CA PRO A 250 -8.24 0.42 -17.17
C PRO A 250 -9.60 0.50 -17.86
N LEU A 251 -10.34 1.59 -17.67
CA LEU A 251 -11.60 1.83 -18.37
C LEU A 251 -11.39 1.96 -19.88
N MET A 252 -10.36 2.70 -20.30
CA MET A 252 -10.01 2.81 -21.72
C MET A 252 -9.61 1.45 -22.31
N LEU A 253 -8.78 0.69 -21.61
CA LEU A 253 -8.40 -0.66 -22.04
C LEU A 253 -9.61 -1.60 -22.13
N LEU A 254 -10.55 -1.49 -21.18
CA LEU A 254 -11.79 -2.26 -21.20
C LEU A 254 -12.67 -1.89 -22.40
N ILE A 255 -12.84 -0.59 -22.67
CA ILE A 255 -13.60 -0.10 -23.84
C ILE A 255 -12.96 -0.63 -25.12
N ILE A 256 -11.63 -0.51 -25.28
CA ILE A 256 -10.91 -1.03 -26.45
C ILE A 256 -11.10 -2.54 -26.59
N ALA A 257 -11.02 -3.29 -25.49
CA ALA A 257 -11.21 -4.75 -25.51
C ALA A 257 -12.65 -5.14 -25.89
N LEU A 258 -13.66 -4.41 -25.41
CA LEU A 258 -15.06 -4.65 -25.76
C LEU A 258 -15.35 -4.34 -27.24
N ILE A 259 -14.76 -3.29 -27.79
CA ILE A 259 -14.87 -2.94 -29.21
C ILE A 259 -14.25 -4.05 -30.08
N ARG A 260 -13.02 -4.46 -29.78
CA ARG A 260 -12.32 -5.53 -30.52
C ARG A 260 -13.04 -6.87 -30.47
N LYS A 261 -13.56 -7.26 -29.30
CA LYS A 261 -14.34 -8.50 -29.15
C LYS A 261 -15.64 -8.47 -29.96
N LYS A 262 -16.26 -7.30 -30.10
CA LYS A 262 -17.45 -7.13 -30.94
C LYS A 262 -17.13 -7.29 -32.42
N GLU A 263 -15.98 -6.78 -32.87
CA GLU A 263 -15.48 -6.93 -34.25
C GLU A 263 -15.16 -8.40 -34.59
N GLU A 264 -14.45 -9.12 -33.71
CA GLU A 264 -14.18 -10.57 -33.90
C GLU A 264 -15.48 -11.39 -33.99
N ASN A 265 -16.44 -11.14 -33.10
CA ASN A 265 -17.74 -11.84 -33.10
C ASN A 265 -18.62 -11.49 -34.33
N SER A 266 -18.46 -10.31 -34.93
CA SER A 266 -19.16 -9.97 -36.17
C SER A 266 -18.55 -10.67 -37.38
N ILE A 267 -17.22 -10.80 -37.43
CA ILE A 267 -16.52 -11.50 -38.51
C ILE A 267 -16.85 -12.99 -38.49
N GLU A 268 -16.86 -13.64 -37.30
CA GLU A 268 -17.26 -15.05 -37.17
C GLU A 268 -18.70 -15.33 -37.65
N LYS A 269 -19.62 -14.37 -37.48
CA LYS A 269 -21.01 -14.49 -37.93
C LYS A 269 -21.22 -14.28 -39.42
N GLU A 270 -20.30 -13.60 -40.11
CA GLU A 270 -20.36 -13.42 -41.57
C GLU A 270 -19.68 -14.57 -42.32
N THR A 271 -18.83 -15.36 -41.65
CA THR A 271 -18.08 -16.49 -42.25
C THR A 271 -18.65 -17.88 -41.97
N GLY A 272 -19.71 -18.01 -41.16
CA GLY A 272 -20.36 -19.28 -40.81
C GLY A 272 -21.78 -19.39 -41.36
#